data_AF-A0A2B2BYN6-F1
#
_entry.id   AF-A0A2B2BYN6-F1
#
_cell.length_a   1.000
_cell.length_b   1.000
_cell.length_c   1.000
_cell.angle_alpha   90.00
_cell.angle_beta   90.00
_cell.angle_gamma   90.00
#
_symmetry.space_group_name_H-M   'P 1'
#
loop_
_entity.id
_entity.type
_entity.pdbx_description
1 polymer ?
#
loop_
_entity_poly.entity_id
_entity_poly.type
_entity_poly.pdbx_seq_one_letter_code
_entity_poly.pdbx_strand_id
1 'polypeptide(L)'
;MGNVVLNLEMNKIMEMRNYYGKSLLDKNIPGSVFAAKTSACMITAYKSGKVLFQGNDSEKEASKWGSASSNKPSSPSKPKSQAKGDLPVGIGQMSVIGSDEVGTGDFFGPITVVAAYVKKENIPLLKELGVRDSKDLNDEKIIAIAKVIKDIIPFSLMTLKNEKYNQVQQSGMSQGKMKAILHNQAILNVLDKISPEKPEAILIDQFVQGSTYFQHIKGQKAVAKENVCFSTKAEGIHLAVAAASILARYAFIQYIDKLSESAGFKIPKGAGAQVDVAAAKLIMSKGRDILPSYVKLHFANTDKAIALVNKKRN
;
A
#
# COMPACT_ATOMS: atom_id res chain seq x y z
N MET A 1 -10.68 -18.01 -0.69
CA MET A 1 -10.48 -17.75 -2.13
C MET A 1 -9.01 -17.95 -2.39
N GLY A 2 -8.67 -19.00 -3.14
CA GLY A 2 -7.28 -19.31 -3.46
C GLY A 2 -6.78 -18.40 -4.58
N ASN A 3 -5.51 -18.03 -4.51
CA ASN A 3 -4.79 -17.42 -5.63
C ASN A 3 -3.58 -18.31 -5.93
N VAL A 4 -3.37 -18.65 -7.19
CA VAL A 4 -2.19 -19.39 -7.65
C VAL A 4 -1.47 -18.58 -8.70
N VAL A 5 -0.14 -18.52 -8.60
CA VAL A 5 0.70 -17.88 -9.60
C VAL A 5 1.64 -18.93 -10.18
N LEU A 6 1.55 -19.14 -11.50
CA LEU A 6 2.51 -19.94 -12.25
C LEU A 6 3.49 -19.04 -12.98
N ASN A 7 4.67 -19.56 -13.29
CA ASN A 7 5.60 -18.97 -14.23
C ASN A 7 5.71 -19.89 -15.44
N LEU A 8 5.31 -19.40 -16.61
CA LEU A 8 5.20 -20.16 -17.85
C LEU A 8 5.94 -19.43 -18.97
N GLU A 9 6.48 -20.18 -19.92
CA GLU A 9 7.07 -19.59 -21.13
C GLU A 9 6.00 -18.94 -22.01
N MET A 10 6.39 -17.93 -22.78
CA MET A 10 5.46 -17.15 -23.60
C MET A 10 4.70 -18.01 -24.63
N ASN A 11 5.32 -19.06 -25.17
CA ASN A 11 4.65 -20.00 -26.08
C ASN A 11 3.46 -20.68 -25.39
N LYS A 12 3.66 -21.11 -24.14
CA LYS A 12 2.61 -21.74 -23.33
C LYS A 12 1.52 -20.75 -22.92
N ILE A 13 1.87 -19.48 -22.67
CA ILE A 13 0.89 -18.40 -22.47
C ILE A 13 0.03 -18.16 -23.73
N MET A 14 0.61 -18.25 -24.92
CA MET A 14 -0.14 -18.13 -26.18
C MET A 14 -1.05 -19.34 -26.42
N GLU A 15 -0.61 -20.55 -26.06
CA GLU A 15 -1.47 -21.74 -26.03
C GLU A 15 -2.67 -21.55 -25.08
N MET A 16 -2.42 -21.01 -23.87
CA MET A 16 -3.48 -20.67 -22.92
C MET A 16 -4.48 -19.68 -23.51
N ARG A 17 -3.99 -18.61 -24.15
CA ARG A 17 -4.85 -17.61 -24.78
C ARG A 17 -5.79 -18.23 -25.81
N ASN A 18 -5.28 -19.17 -26.61
CA ASN A 18 -6.07 -19.89 -27.60
C ASN A 18 -7.09 -20.83 -26.93
N TYR A 19 -6.67 -21.57 -25.90
CA TYR A 19 -7.55 -22.46 -25.13
C TYR A 19 -8.73 -21.69 -24.49
N TYR A 20 -8.46 -20.52 -23.90
CA TYR A 20 -9.46 -19.67 -23.27
C TYR A 20 -10.17 -18.70 -24.24
N GLY A 21 -10.02 -18.87 -25.55
CA GLY A 21 -10.50 -17.91 -26.57
C GLY A 21 -11.96 -17.46 -26.39
N LYS A 22 -12.86 -18.38 -26.01
CA LYS A 22 -14.30 -18.09 -25.79
C LYS A 22 -14.61 -17.35 -24.48
N SER A 23 -13.63 -17.26 -23.59
CA SER A 23 -13.76 -16.71 -22.23
C SER A 23 -12.83 -15.52 -22.00
N LEU A 24 -12.22 -15.00 -23.07
CA LEU A 24 -11.38 -13.80 -23.02
C LEU A 24 -12.22 -12.59 -22.59
N LEU A 25 -11.59 -11.72 -21.80
CA LEU A 25 -12.16 -10.43 -21.42
C LEU A 25 -11.53 -9.34 -22.28
N ASP A 26 -12.36 -8.43 -22.80
CA ASP A 26 -11.91 -7.16 -23.38
C ASP A 26 -11.48 -6.14 -22.31
N LYS A 27 -10.97 -6.62 -21.17
CA LYS A 27 -10.45 -5.77 -20.10
C LYS A 27 -8.96 -5.57 -20.26
N ASN A 28 -8.56 -4.31 -20.38
CA ASN A 28 -7.16 -3.92 -20.36
C ASN A 28 -6.63 -3.93 -18.91
N ILE A 29 -6.11 -5.08 -18.47
CA ILE A 29 -5.36 -5.16 -17.21
C ILE A 29 -3.91 -4.71 -17.51
N PRO A 30 -3.37 -3.70 -16.80
CA PRO A 30 -2.03 -3.19 -17.06
C PRO A 30 -0.98 -4.31 -17.08
N GLY A 31 -0.18 -4.35 -18.15
CA GLY A 31 0.87 -5.36 -18.33
C GLY A 31 0.37 -6.76 -18.72
N SER A 32 -0.94 -6.99 -18.84
CA SER A 32 -1.44 -8.31 -19.24
C SER A 32 -1.23 -8.60 -20.73
N VAL A 33 -0.98 -9.86 -21.05
CA VAL A 33 -1.01 -10.44 -22.40
C VAL A 33 -2.45 -10.81 -22.75
N PHE A 34 -3.15 -11.44 -21.80
CA PHE A 34 -4.57 -11.70 -21.88
C PHE A 34 -5.18 -11.82 -20.48
N ALA A 35 -6.49 -11.61 -20.40
CA ALA A 35 -7.29 -11.95 -19.24
C ALA A 35 -8.48 -12.80 -19.71
N ALA A 36 -8.82 -13.82 -18.93
CA ALA A 36 -9.95 -14.69 -19.18
C ALA A 36 -10.76 -14.90 -17.91
N LYS A 37 -12.07 -15.11 -18.04
CA LYS A 37 -12.95 -15.47 -16.93
C LYS A 37 -13.71 -16.74 -17.26
N THR A 38 -13.38 -17.80 -16.55
CA THR A 38 -14.14 -19.06 -16.62
C THR A 38 -15.22 -19.07 -15.53
N SER A 39 -16.03 -20.13 -15.50
CA SER A 39 -16.94 -20.39 -14.38
C SER A 39 -16.21 -20.65 -13.06
N ALA A 40 -14.94 -21.05 -13.13
CA ALA A 40 -14.15 -21.55 -12.01
C ALA A 40 -13.20 -20.47 -11.42
N CYS A 41 -12.56 -19.67 -12.28
CA CYS A 41 -11.61 -18.65 -11.84
C CYS A 41 -11.37 -17.55 -12.90
N MET A 42 -10.78 -16.45 -12.45
CA MET A 42 -10.22 -15.41 -13.31
C MET A 42 -8.73 -15.70 -13.54
N ILE A 43 -8.32 -15.68 -14.80
CA ILE A 43 -6.96 -15.96 -15.23
C ILE A 43 -6.40 -14.69 -15.86
N THR A 44 -5.23 -14.24 -15.41
CA THR A 44 -4.52 -13.10 -16.01
C THR A 44 -3.07 -13.49 -16.25
N ALA A 45 -2.66 -13.48 -17.53
CA ALA A 45 -1.28 -13.75 -17.92
C ALA A 45 -0.54 -12.45 -18.25
N TYR A 46 0.73 -12.36 -17.87
CA TYR A 46 1.59 -11.18 -18.02
C TYR A 46 2.80 -11.47 -18.92
N LYS A 47 3.41 -10.45 -19.53
CA LYS A 47 4.55 -10.61 -20.46
C LYS A 47 5.81 -11.12 -19.77
N SER A 48 5.89 -10.99 -18.44
CA SER A 48 6.93 -11.59 -17.60
C SER A 48 6.92 -13.13 -17.55
N GLY A 49 5.90 -13.79 -18.09
CA GLY A 49 5.72 -15.24 -17.98
C GLY A 49 4.81 -15.65 -16.82
N LYS A 50 4.46 -14.71 -15.91
CA LYS A 50 3.59 -15.03 -14.79
C LYS A 50 2.13 -15.12 -15.20
N VAL A 51 1.43 -16.11 -14.65
CA VAL A 51 -0.01 -16.31 -14.84
C VAL A 51 -0.69 -16.42 -13.48
N LEU A 52 -1.56 -15.47 -13.17
CA LEU A 52 -2.33 -15.37 -11.94
C LEU A 52 -3.72 -16.00 -12.13
N PHE A 53 -4.06 -16.96 -11.28
CA PHE A 53 -5.35 -17.62 -11.20
C PHE A 53 -6.04 -17.21 -9.89
N GLN A 54 -7.25 -16.65 -9.96
CA GLN A 54 -7.98 -16.15 -8.80
C GLN A 54 -9.40 -16.72 -8.78
N GLY A 55 -9.78 -17.45 -7.72
CA GLY A 55 -11.12 -18.05 -7.65
C GLY A 55 -11.22 -19.17 -6.62
N ASN A 56 -12.37 -19.84 -6.57
CA ASN A 56 -12.55 -20.98 -5.67
C ASN A 56 -11.81 -22.22 -6.16
N ASP A 57 -11.68 -22.39 -7.49
CA ASP A 57 -11.00 -23.53 -8.12
C ASP A 57 -9.68 -23.12 -8.80
N SER A 58 -9.00 -22.08 -8.28
CA SER A 58 -7.75 -21.56 -8.86
C SER A 58 -6.64 -22.62 -8.95
N GLU A 59 -6.55 -23.52 -7.99
CA GLU A 59 -5.55 -24.60 -7.95
C GLU A 59 -5.82 -25.68 -9.00
N LYS A 60 -7.10 -26.07 -9.15
CA LYS A 60 -7.53 -27.03 -10.18
C LYS A 60 -7.35 -26.48 -11.59
N GLU A 61 -7.55 -25.18 -11.76
CA GLU A 61 -7.32 -24.54 -13.06
C GLU A 61 -5.83 -24.37 -13.35
N ALA A 62 -5.03 -23.96 -12.36
CA ALA A 62 -3.59 -23.82 -12.51
C ALA A 62 -2.90 -25.15 -12.83
N SER A 63 -3.31 -26.25 -12.20
CA SER A 63 -2.70 -27.57 -12.40
C SER A 63 -2.81 -28.10 -13.83
N LYS A 64 -3.74 -27.59 -14.66
CA LYS A 64 -3.82 -27.89 -16.10
C LYS A 64 -2.59 -27.41 -16.88
N TRP A 65 -1.91 -26.38 -16.37
CA TRP A 65 -0.85 -25.67 -17.10
C TRP A 65 0.55 -25.91 -16.55
N GLY A 66 0.64 -26.31 -15.28
CA GLY A 66 1.88 -26.74 -14.66
C GLY A 66 1.78 -26.83 -13.14
N SER A 67 2.82 -27.41 -12.55
CA SER A 67 3.01 -27.43 -11.10
C SER A 67 3.64 -26.12 -10.64
N ALA A 68 3.22 -25.58 -9.49
CA ALA A 68 3.91 -24.46 -8.88
C ALA A 68 5.34 -24.91 -8.51
N SER A 69 6.34 -24.55 -9.29
CA SER A 69 7.74 -24.82 -8.98
C SER A 69 8.65 -23.64 -9.18
N SER A 70 9.50 -23.50 -8.16
CA SER A 70 10.64 -22.64 -7.94
C SER A 70 11.77 -22.80 -8.97
N ASN A 71 12.59 -21.73 -9.08
CA ASN A 71 13.89 -21.58 -9.77
C ASN A 71 13.83 -20.84 -11.13
N LYS A 72 14.80 -20.01 -11.56
CA LYS A 72 16.22 -19.75 -11.21
C LYS A 72 16.56 -18.28 -11.63
N PRO A 73 17.61 -17.63 -11.09
CA PRO A 73 17.88 -16.20 -11.28
C PRO A 73 18.70 -15.89 -12.55
N SER A 74 18.30 -14.84 -13.28
CA SER A 74 19.09 -14.21 -14.35
C SER A 74 19.96 -13.06 -13.81
N SER A 75 21.18 -12.98 -14.32
CA SER A 75 22.36 -12.20 -13.89
C SER A 75 22.21 -10.67 -13.87
N PRO A 76 23.05 -9.95 -13.09
CA PRO A 76 22.83 -8.54 -12.73
C PRO A 76 23.50 -7.54 -13.69
N SER A 77 22.79 -6.45 -14.00
CA SER A 77 23.34 -5.25 -14.66
C SER A 77 23.88 -4.25 -13.63
N LYS A 78 25.08 -3.72 -13.91
CA LYS A 78 25.96 -2.86 -13.08
C LYS A 78 25.26 -1.69 -12.33
N PRO A 79 25.75 -1.33 -11.13
CA PRO A 79 25.18 -0.25 -10.33
C PRO A 79 25.68 1.14 -10.78
N LYS A 80 24.79 2.13 -10.72
CA LYS A 80 25.15 3.55 -10.62
C LYS A 80 25.10 3.95 -9.13
N SER A 81 26.19 4.55 -8.66
CA SER A 81 26.38 5.30 -7.40
C SER A 81 25.31 6.39 -7.21
N GLN A 82 24.95 6.93 -6.04
CA GLN A 82 25.39 6.89 -4.63
C GLN A 82 24.32 7.65 -3.81
N ALA A 83 24.06 7.27 -2.55
CA ALA A 83 23.90 8.17 -1.39
C ALA A 83 23.74 7.35 -0.09
N LYS A 84 24.33 7.86 1.01
CA LYS A 84 24.76 7.14 2.21
C LYS A 84 23.64 6.76 3.19
N GLY A 85 23.59 5.47 3.50
CA GLY A 85 22.99 4.76 4.64
C GLY A 85 23.42 3.29 4.52
N ASP A 86 23.52 2.52 5.61
CA ASP A 86 23.97 1.10 5.67
C ASP A 86 23.02 0.13 4.93
N LEU A 87 22.67 0.43 3.68
CA LEU A 87 21.85 -0.42 2.85
C LEU A 87 22.68 -1.58 2.33
N PRO A 88 22.18 -2.82 2.43
CA PRO A 88 22.81 -3.98 1.81
C PRO A 88 23.07 -3.75 0.31
N VAL A 89 24.26 -4.14 -0.14
CA VAL A 89 24.61 -4.08 -1.56
C VAL A 89 23.63 -4.95 -2.35
N GLY A 90 23.00 -4.37 -3.37
CA GLY A 90 22.03 -5.10 -4.20
C GLY A 90 20.62 -5.21 -3.61
N ILE A 91 20.29 -4.43 -2.57
CA ILE A 91 18.95 -4.43 -1.93
C ILE A 91 17.80 -4.38 -2.95
N GLY A 92 17.96 -3.65 -4.06
CA GLY A 92 16.99 -3.52 -5.15
C GLY A 92 16.51 -4.83 -5.81
N GLN A 93 17.19 -5.95 -5.57
CA GLN A 93 16.89 -7.28 -6.14
C GLN A 93 16.64 -8.35 -5.06
N MET A 94 16.58 -7.95 -3.78
CA MET A 94 16.37 -8.86 -2.66
C MET A 94 14.88 -9.10 -2.38
N SER A 95 14.58 -10.14 -1.63
CA SER A 95 13.27 -10.33 -1.01
C SER A 95 13.14 -9.42 0.22
N VAL A 96 12.33 -8.37 0.14
CA VAL A 96 12.30 -7.28 1.13
C VAL A 96 10.90 -7.01 1.63
N ILE A 97 10.76 -6.72 2.93
CA ILE A 97 9.58 -6.02 3.47
C ILE A 97 9.81 -4.53 3.34
N GLY A 98 8.95 -3.83 2.59
CA GLY A 98 8.93 -2.38 2.52
C GLY A 98 7.78 -1.81 3.33
N SER A 99 7.93 -0.63 3.93
CA SER A 99 6.81 0.08 4.56
C SER A 99 6.78 1.57 4.27
N ASP A 100 5.57 2.11 4.16
CA ASP A 100 5.29 3.52 3.87
C ASP A 100 3.92 3.92 4.47
N GLU A 101 3.66 5.23 4.56
CA GLU A 101 2.43 5.78 5.09
C GLU A 101 1.80 6.90 4.24
N VAL A 102 0.49 7.07 4.40
CA VAL A 102 -0.29 8.14 3.76
C VAL A 102 -1.26 8.75 4.77
N GLY A 103 -1.64 10.01 4.56
CA GLY A 103 -2.66 10.69 5.37
C GLY A 103 -2.10 11.49 6.55
N THR A 104 -0.79 11.64 6.69
CA THR A 104 -0.14 12.36 7.80
C THR A 104 -0.41 13.86 7.77
N GLY A 105 -0.29 14.46 6.58
CA GLY A 105 -0.55 15.88 6.32
C GLY A 105 -1.99 16.22 5.92
N ASP A 106 -2.87 15.23 5.80
CA ASP A 106 -4.28 15.44 5.46
C ASP A 106 -5.09 15.79 6.71
N PHE A 107 -5.85 16.88 6.65
CA PHE A 107 -6.71 17.30 7.75
C PHE A 107 -7.84 16.31 8.00
N PHE A 108 -8.51 15.89 6.92
CA PHE A 108 -9.53 14.86 6.93
C PHE A 108 -8.91 13.46 6.85
N GLY A 109 -9.58 12.49 7.46
CA GLY A 109 -9.26 11.08 7.32
C GLY A 109 -8.11 10.59 8.20
N PRO A 110 -7.82 9.29 8.12
CA PRO A 110 -6.90 8.61 9.03
C PRO A 110 -5.43 8.82 8.65
N ILE A 111 -4.52 8.20 9.43
CA ILE A 111 -3.20 7.80 8.92
C ILE A 111 -3.28 6.32 8.56
N THR A 112 -2.84 5.97 7.35
CA THR A 112 -2.74 4.58 6.88
C THR A 112 -1.27 4.22 6.68
N VAL A 113 -0.83 3.13 7.30
CA VAL A 113 0.52 2.58 7.15
C VAL A 113 0.40 1.19 6.55
N VAL A 114 1.22 0.89 5.56
CA VAL A 114 1.32 -0.45 5.00
C VAL A 114 2.74 -0.96 5.11
N ALA A 115 2.88 -2.24 5.45
CA ALA A 115 4.08 -3.01 5.18
C ALA A 115 3.74 -4.08 4.13
N ALA A 116 4.62 -4.30 3.15
CA ALA A 116 4.42 -5.26 2.08
C ALA A 116 5.70 -6.07 1.84
N TYR A 117 5.57 -7.39 1.72
CA TYR A 117 6.68 -8.29 1.40
C TYR A 117 6.73 -8.58 -0.09
N VAL A 118 7.83 -8.24 -0.73
CA VAL A 118 8.07 -8.54 -2.14
C VAL A 118 9.23 -9.51 -2.23
N LYS A 119 8.94 -10.75 -2.65
CA LYS A 119 9.98 -11.71 -3.00
C LYS A 119 10.72 -11.25 -4.25
N LYS A 120 12.01 -11.57 -4.36
CA LYS A 120 12.83 -11.27 -5.54
C LYS A 120 12.20 -11.75 -6.84
N GLU A 121 11.49 -12.89 -6.83
CA GLU A 121 10.82 -13.43 -8.02
C GLU A 121 9.59 -12.60 -8.44
N ASN A 122 8.99 -11.82 -7.53
CA ASN A 122 7.84 -10.97 -7.82
C ASN A 122 8.23 -9.60 -8.38
N ILE A 123 9.50 -9.19 -8.25
CA ILE A 123 9.99 -7.89 -8.72
C ILE A 123 9.68 -7.62 -10.20
N PRO A 124 9.92 -8.54 -11.16
CA PRO A 124 9.63 -8.29 -12.58
C PRO A 124 8.14 -8.04 -12.83
N LEU A 125 7.26 -8.84 -12.21
CA LEU A 125 5.81 -8.69 -12.35
C LEU A 125 5.31 -7.36 -11.79
N LEU A 126 5.81 -6.94 -10.62
CA LEU A 126 5.41 -5.65 -10.05
C LEU A 126 5.82 -4.47 -10.94
N LYS A 127 7.00 -4.53 -11.58
CA LYS A 127 7.42 -3.51 -12.56
C LYS A 127 6.47 -3.46 -13.75
N GLU A 128 6.08 -4.62 -14.27
CA GLU A 128 5.14 -4.74 -15.39
C GLU A 128 3.74 -4.23 -15.06
N LEU A 129 3.28 -4.47 -13.83
CA LEU A 129 2.03 -3.91 -13.29
C LEU A 129 2.10 -2.39 -13.09
N GLY A 130 3.26 -1.76 -13.28
CA GLY A 130 3.46 -0.33 -13.14
C GLY A 130 3.68 0.13 -11.70
N VAL A 131 4.06 -0.77 -10.78
CA VAL A 131 4.50 -0.39 -9.44
C VAL A 131 5.76 0.45 -9.57
N ARG A 132 5.67 1.69 -9.12
CA ARG A 132 6.72 2.71 -9.11
C ARG A 132 6.36 3.76 -8.05
N ASP A 133 7.12 4.85 -7.98
CA ASP A 133 6.80 5.97 -7.11
C ASP A 133 5.32 6.38 -7.27
N SER A 134 4.59 6.33 -6.16
CA SER A 134 3.15 6.58 -6.13
C SER A 134 2.82 8.04 -6.43
N LYS A 135 3.77 8.95 -6.26
CA LYS A 135 3.62 10.39 -6.54
C LYS A 135 3.40 10.66 -8.04
N ASP A 136 3.94 9.80 -8.91
CA ASP A 136 3.78 9.87 -10.36
C ASP A 136 2.50 9.18 -10.88
N LEU A 137 1.60 8.79 -9.98
CA LEU A 137 0.37 8.08 -10.28
C LEU A 137 -0.86 8.89 -9.81
N ASN A 138 -1.87 8.95 -10.67
CA ASN A 138 -3.19 9.48 -10.31
C ASN A 138 -3.99 8.42 -9.53
N ASP A 139 -5.09 8.85 -8.91
CA ASP A 139 -5.89 7.97 -8.03
C ASP A 139 -6.47 6.76 -8.80
N GLU A 140 -6.85 6.93 -10.07
CA GLU A 140 -7.33 5.83 -10.92
C GLU A 140 -6.28 4.73 -11.12
N LYS A 141 -5.04 5.11 -11.45
CA LYS A 141 -3.92 4.17 -11.58
C LYS A 141 -3.57 3.51 -10.25
N ILE A 142 -3.57 4.28 -9.15
CA ILE A 142 -3.36 3.73 -7.81
C ILE A 142 -4.40 2.64 -7.51
N ILE A 143 -5.69 2.93 -7.73
CA ILE A 143 -6.78 1.98 -7.50
C ILE A 143 -6.62 0.73 -8.37
N ALA A 144 -6.32 0.90 -9.66
CA ALA A 144 -6.15 -0.21 -10.59
C ALA A 144 -4.99 -1.13 -10.18
N ILE A 145 -3.82 -0.56 -9.88
CA ILE A 145 -2.63 -1.32 -9.49
C ILE A 145 -2.85 -1.98 -8.11
N ALA A 146 -3.34 -1.23 -7.12
CA ALA A 146 -3.56 -1.71 -5.77
C ALA A 146 -4.51 -2.92 -5.71
N LYS A 147 -5.58 -2.91 -6.52
CA LYS A 147 -6.53 -4.02 -6.63
C LYS A 147 -5.89 -5.32 -7.11
N VAL A 148 -4.82 -5.24 -7.90
CA VAL A 148 -4.09 -6.41 -8.41
C VAL A 148 -2.99 -6.83 -7.42
N ILE A 149 -2.14 -5.90 -6.99
CA ILE A 149 -0.97 -6.26 -6.16
C ILE A 149 -1.34 -6.81 -4.78
N LYS A 150 -2.47 -6.35 -4.19
CA LYS A 150 -2.94 -6.85 -2.87
C LYS A 150 -3.18 -8.37 -2.85
N ASP A 151 -3.41 -8.96 -4.02
CA ASP A 151 -3.71 -10.39 -4.20
C ASP A 151 -2.44 -11.20 -4.57
N ILE A 152 -1.33 -10.51 -4.86
CA ILE A 152 -0.06 -11.10 -5.32
C ILE A 152 0.98 -11.12 -4.19
N ILE A 153 1.01 -10.09 -3.35
CA ILE A 153 2.05 -9.94 -2.31
C ILE A 153 1.44 -9.95 -0.90
N PRO A 154 2.10 -10.60 0.08
CA PRO A 154 1.72 -10.48 1.48
C PRO A 154 1.90 -9.05 1.96
N PHE A 155 0.88 -8.48 2.61
CA PHE A 155 0.95 -7.14 3.18
C PHE A 155 0.14 -7.04 4.47
N SER A 156 0.38 -5.99 5.24
CA SER A 156 -0.44 -5.60 6.39
C SER A 156 -0.75 -4.11 6.30
N LEU A 157 -2.04 -3.77 6.43
CA LEU A 157 -2.53 -2.41 6.54
C LEU A 157 -2.85 -2.11 8.01
N MET A 158 -2.25 -1.07 8.54
CA MET A 158 -2.61 -0.47 9.82
C MET A 158 -3.30 0.87 9.56
N THR A 159 -4.40 1.13 10.24
CA THR A 159 -5.12 2.41 10.12
C THR A 159 -5.37 3.03 11.47
N LEU A 160 -4.87 4.25 11.65
CA LEU A 160 -5.17 5.10 12.80
C LEU A 160 -6.32 6.04 12.43
N LYS A 161 -7.54 5.62 12.74
CA LYS A 161 -8.78 6.39 12.52
C LYS A 161 -8.80 7.68 13.33
N ASN A 162 -9.57 8.67 12.88
CA ASN A 162 -9.60 10.01 13.43
C ASN A 162 -9.91 10.05 14.94
N GLU A 163 -10.85 9.26 15.43
CA GLU A 163 -11.20 9.23 16.85
C GLU A 163 -10.01 8.79 17.70
N LYS A 164 -9.37 7.69 17.30
CA LYS A 164 -8.20 7.17 18.00
C LYS A 164 -6.99 8.09 17.85
N TYR A 165 -6.80 8.67 16.66
CA TYR A 165 -5.77 9.67 16.40
C TYR A 165 -5.89 10.84 17.38
N ASN A 166 -7.09 11.42 17.49
CA ASN A 166 -7.36 12.54 18.36
C ASN A 166 -7.15 12.17 19.84
N GLN A 167 -7.57 10.97 20.25
CA GLN A 167 -7.32 10.48 21.61
C GLN A 167 -5.82 10.40 21.94
N VAL A 168 -5.00 9.79 21.07
CA VAL A 168 -3.56 9.65 21.34
C VAL A 168 -2.79 10.95 21.16
N GLN A 169 -3.25 11.84 20.27
CA GLN A 169 -2.67 13.17 20.12
C GLN A 169 -2.89 14.01 21.39
N GLN A 170 -4.11 13.98 21.95
CA GLN A 170 -4.44 14.67 23.19
C GLN A 170 -3.67 14.12 24.40
N SER A 171 -3.31 12.83 24.38
CA SER A 171 -2.43 12.24 25.39
C SER A 171 -0.94 12.59 25.21
N GLY A 172 -0.61 13.53 24.33
CA GLY A 172 0.75 14.01 24.10
C GLY A 172 1.59 13.15 23.15
N MET A 173 1.00 12.18 22.43
CA MET A 173 1.74 11.38 21.46
C MET A 173 2.04 12.22 20.20
N SER A 174 3.31 12.29 19.79
CA SER A 174 3.69 12.93 18.54
C SER A 174 3.30 12.08 17.33
N GLN A 175 3.07 12.71 16.17
CA GLN A 175 2.83 11.99 14.91
C GLN A 175 3.96 11.02 14.59
N GLY A 176 5.22 11.40 14.83
CA GLY A 176 6.38 10.52 14.64
C GLY A 176 6.31 9.26 15.51
N LYS A 177 5.78 9.35 16.74
CA LYS A 177 5.57 8.18 17.61
C LYS A 177 4.40 7.31 17.16
N MET A 178 3.29 7.93 16.76
CA MET A 178 2.16 7.20 16.17
C MET A 178 2.60 6.38 14.96
N LYS A 179 3.32 7.02 14.03
CA LYS A 179 3.86 6.37 12.83
C LYS A 179 4.80 5.21 13.18
N ALA A 180 5.78 5.43 14.07
CA ALA A 180 6.73 4.38 14.43
C ALA A 180 6.03 3.12 14.99
N ILE A 181 5.02 3.29 15.85
CA ILE A 181 4.22 2.17 16.37
C ILE A 181 3.45 1.45 15.25
N LEU A 182 2.82 2.21 14.34
CA LEU A 182 2.06 1.65 13.22
C LEU A 182 2.95 0.89 12.23
N HIS A 183 4.12 1.43 11.87
CA HIS A 183 5.09 0.75 11.00
C HIS A 183 5.59 -0.54 11.64
N ASN A 184 5.99 -0.49 12.92
CA ASN A 184 6.44 -1.67 13.64
C ASN A 184 5.36 -2.77 13.65
N GLN A 185 4.11 -2.42 13.96
CA GLN A 185 3.03 -3.41 13.98
C GLN A 185 2.71 -3.94 12.56
N ALA A 186 2.73 -3.09 11.54
CA ALA A 186 2.51 -3.52 10.16
C ALA A 186 3.58 -4.52 9.72
N ILE A 187 4.85 -4.25 10.03
CA ILE A 187 5.98 -5.12 9.72
C ILE A 187 5.87 -6.45 10.44
N LEU A 188 5.58 -6.45 11.75
CA LEU A 188 5.39 -7.68 12.53
C LEU A 188 4.28 -8.55 11.97
N ASN A 189 3.12 -7.97 11.62
CA ASN A 189 2.03 -8.71 11.00
C ASN A 189 2.44 -9.35 9.65
N VAL A 190 3.32 -8.71 8.88
CA VAL A 190 3.84 -9.30 7.64
C VAL A 190 4.82 -10.42 7.93
N LEU A 191 5.73 -10.24 8.90
CA LEU A 191 6.66 -11.28 9.35
C LEU A 191 5.89 -12.54 9.80
N ASP A 192 4.81 -12.37 10.56
CA ASP A 192 3.96 -13.48 10.99
C ASP A 192 3.28 -14.19 9.80
N LYS A 193 2.81 -13.43 8.80
CA LYS A 193 2.14 -13.97 7.60
C LYS A 193 3.06 -14.77 6.69
N ILE A 194 4.35 -14.44 6.67
CA ILE A 194 5.32 -15.10 5.76
C ILE A 194 6.07 -16.24 6.46
N SER A 195 5.95 -16.36 7.78
CA SER A 195 6.59 -17.43 8.56
C SER A 195 6.31 -18.82 7.97
N PRO A 196 7.31 -19.72 7.86
CA PRO A 196 8.67 -19.61 8.40
C PRO A 196 9.68 -18.87 7.50
N GLU A 197 9.25 -18.34 6.36
CA GLU A 197 10.11 -17.54 5.48
C GLU A 197 10.55 -16.25 6.19
N LYS A 198 11.78 -15.80 5.92
CA LYS A 198 12.31 -14.52 6.42
C LYS A 198 12.69 -13.62 5.24
N PRO A 199 12.46 -12.29 5.35
CA PRO A 199 12.95 -11.37 4.35
C PRO A 199 14.47 -11.21 4.48
N GLU A 200 15.13 -10.88 3.38
CA GLU A 200 16.56 -10.54 3.38
C GLU A 200 16.80 -9.17 4.05
N ALA A 201 15.86 -8.23 3.89
CA ALA A 201 15.88 -6.94 4.57
C ALA A 201 14.46 -6.39 4.85
N ILE A 202 14.38 -5.46 5.79
CA ILE A 202 13.20 -4.64 6.07
C ILE A 202 13.59 -3.20 5.78
N LEU A 203 12.93 -2.55 4.81
CA LEU A 203 13.20 -1.18 4.41
C LEU A 203 12.02 -0.27 4.77
N ILE A 204 12.29 0.74 5.59
CA ILE A 204 11.30 1.73 6.02
C ILE A 204 11.61 3.06 5.33
N ASP A 205 10.60 3.70 4.70
CA ASP A 205 10.78 5.08 4.22
C ASP A 205 11.00 6.02 5.41
N GLN A 206 12.13 6.71 5.38
CA GLN A 206 12.66 7.36 6.57
C GLN A 206 11.91 8.67 6.89
N PHE A 207 11.10 8.63 7.95
CA PHE A 207 10.40 9.81 8.47
C PHE A 207 10.97 10.36 9.80
N VAL A 208 11.84 9.60 10.45
CA VAL A 208 12.66 10.00 11.60
C VAL A 208 14.00 9.28 11.54
N GLN A 209 14.98 9.72 12.34
CA GLN A 209 16.23 8.97 12.49
C GLN A 209 15.96 7.57 13.08
N GLY A 210 16.73 6.56 12.66
CA GLY A 210 16.53 5.18 13.10
C GLY A 210 16.60 5.00 14.63
N SER A 211 17.53 5.70 15.30
CA SER A 211 17.61 5.75 16.77
C SER A 211 16.32 6.27 17.41
N THR A 212 15.74 7.33 16.84
CA THR A 212 14.48 7.92 17.30
C THR A 212 13.29 6.99 17.04
N TYR A 213 13.27 6.30 15.89
CA TYR A 213 12.27 5.28 15.58
C TYR A 213 12.25 4.19 16.67
N PHE A 214 13.41 3.62 17.00
CA PHE A 214 13.50 2.59 18.03
C PHE A 214 13.17 3.12 19.42
N GLN A 215 13.52 4.37 19.73
CA GLN A 215 13.11 5.01 20.98
C GLN A 215 11.59 5.16 21.10
N HIS A 216 10.91 5.50 20.01
CA HIS A 216 9.45 5.62 19.99
C HIS A 216 8.72 4.30 20.26
N ILE A 217 9.32 3.16 19.89
CA ILE A 217 8.72 1.83 20.02
C ILE A 217 9.33 0.96 21.13
N LYS A 218 10.25 1.51 21.94
CA LYS A 218 10.96 0.78 23.00
C LYS A 218 10.03 0.03 23.99
N GLY A 219 8.82 0.57 24.23
CA GLY A 219 7.82 -0.03 25.12
C GLY A 219 6.79 -0.94 24.44
N GLN A 220 6.94 -1.23 23.14
CA GLN A 220 6.03 -2.15 22.44
C GLN A 220 6.34 -3.61 22.81
N LYS A 221 5.30 -4.46 22.84
CA LYS A 221 5.43 -5.89 23.21
C LYS A 221 6.38 -6.65 22.30
N ALA A 222 6.40 -6.30 21.01
CA ALA A 222 7.27 -6.87 20.01
C ALA A 222 7.85 -5.76 19.14
N VAL A 223 9.09 -5.92 18.69
CA VAL A 223 9.79 -4.96 17.85
C VAL A 223 10.56 -5.69 16.77
N ALA A 224 10.34 -5.32 15.51
CA ALA A 224 11.16 -5.79 14.40
C ALA A 224 12.54 -5.10 14.48
N LYS A 225 13.61 -5.89 14.63
CA LYS A 225 14.99 -5.37 14.75
C LYS A 225 15.97 -5.99 13.74
N GLU A 226 15.71 -7.22 13.30
CA GLU A 226 16.56 -7.93 12.35
C GLU A 226 16.51 -7.25 10.97
N ASN A 227 17.67 -6.89 10.43
CA ASN A 227 17.85 -6.33 9.07
C ASN A 227 16.96 -5.11 8.76
N VAL A 228 16.67 -4.27 9.75
CA VAL A 228 15.88 -3.04 9.57
C VAL A 228 16.77 -1.90 9.07
N CYS A 229 16.46 -1.41 7.88
CA CYS A 229 17.11 -0.31 7.22
C CYS A 229 16.16 0.88 7.09
N PHE A 230 16.73 2.09 7.15
CA PHE A 230 16.02 3.35 6.93
C PHE A 230 16.68 4.07 5.77
N SER A 231 15.87 4.59 4.85
CA SER A 231 16.36 5.47 3.80
C SER A 231 15.28 6.45 3.39
N THR A 232 15.67 7.67 3.03
CA THR A 232 14.75 8.62 2.41
C THR A 232 14.51 8.23 0.95
N LYS A 233 13.28 8.43 0.45
CA LYS A 233 12.90 8.06 -0.92
C LYS A 233 13.05 6.55 -1.16
N ALA A 234 12.73 5.75 -0.15
CA ALA A 234 12.95 4.31 -0.18
C ALA A 234 12.11 3.60 -1.26
N GLU A 235 11.02 4.22 -1.73
CA GLU A 235 10.23 3.81 -2.89
C GLU A 235 11.04 3.75 -4.18
N GLY A 236 12.06 4.59 -4.32
CA GLY A 236 13.00 4.57 -5.45
C GLY A 236 14.09 3.49 -5.31
N ILE A 237 14.28 2.94 -4.11
CA ILE A 237 15.32 1.95 -3.79
C ILE A 237 14.77 0.53 -3.94
N HIS A 238 13.56 0.26 -3.44
CA HIS A 238 12.96 -1.07 -3.51
C HIS A 238 11.46 -1.03 -3.80
N LEU A 239 11.01 -1.90 -4.70
CA LEU A 239 9.61 -2.04 -5.11
C LEU A 239 8.66 -2.41 -3.98
N ALA A 240 9.16 -3.02 -2.90
CA ALA A 240 8.35 -3.31 -1.71
C ALA A 240 7.83 -2.03 -1.05
N VAL A 241 8.66 -0.97 -0.99
CA VAL A 241 8.23 0.32 -0.42
C VAL A 241 7.28 1.02 -1.38
N ALA A 242 7.55 0.99 -2.69
CA ALA A 242 6.62 1.52 -3.69
C ALA A 242 5.25 0.80 -3.65
N ALA A 243 5.23 -0.53 -3.50
CA ALA A 243 4.01 -1.32 -3.36
C ALA A 243 3.27 -0.97 -2.06
N ALA A 244 3.97 -0.81 -0.93
CA ALA A 244 3.40 -0.35 0.33
C ALA A 244 2.76 1.04 0.18
N SER A 245 3.45 1.98 -0.49
CA SER A 245 2.95 3.32 -0.80
C SER A 245 1.65 3.30 -1.59
N ILE A 246 1.59 2.50 -2.66
CA ILE A 246 0.40 2.34 -3.50
C ILE A 246 -0.76 1.76 -2.67
N LEU A 247 -0.51 0.71 -1.87
CA LEU A 247 -1.53 0.09 -1.02
C LEU A 247 -2.03 1.03 0.09
N ALA A 248 -1.12 1.80 0.72
CA ALA A 248 -1.47 2.79 1.73
C ALA A 248 -2.32 3.91 1.11
N ARG A 249 -1.92 4.44 -0.05
CA ARG A 249 -2.70 5.47 -0.77
C ARG A 249 -4.06 4.95 -1.21
N TYR A 250 -4.13 3.72 -1.70
CA TYR A 250 -5.39 3.08 -2.04
C TYR A 250 -6.33 2.99 -0.83
N ALA A 251 -5.82 2.50 0.31
CA ALA A 251 -6.60 2.45 1.56
C ALA A 251 -7.08 3.85 1.98
N PHE A 252 -6.20 4.86 1.91
CA PHE A 252 -6.54 6.24 2.25
C PHE A 252 -7.67 6.80 1.36
N ILE A 253 -7.59 6.59 0.04
CA ILE A 253 -8.65 7.00 -0.91
C ILE A 253 -9.99 6.37 -0.51
N GLN A 254 -10.01 5.07 -0.23
CA GLN A 254 -11.24 4.38 0.18
C GLN A 254 -11.81 4.94 1.51
N TYR A 255 -10.96 5.38 2.43
CA TYR A 255 -11.41 6.02 3.66
C TYR A 255 -12.02 7.41 3.40
N ILE A 256 -11.39 8.22 2.55
CA ILE A 256 -11.92 9.53 2.16
C ILE A 256 -13.25 9.40 1.42
N ASP A 257 -13.41 8.38 0.56
CA ASP A 257 -14.67 8.12 -0.13
C ASP A 257 -15.79 7.78 0.87
N LYS A 258 -15.52 6.91 1.85
CA LYS A 258 -16.48 6.58 2.93
C LYS A 258 -16.86 7.79 3.78
N LEU A 259 -15.88 8.63 4.12
CA LEU A 259 -16.16 9.87 4.85
C LEU A 259 -16.98 10.83 3.98
N SER A 260 -16.70 10.91 2.68
CA SER A 260 -17.46 11.75 1.74
C SER A 260 -18.91 11.32 1.62
N GLU A 261 -19.15 10.01 1.49
CA GLU A 261 -20.49 9.42 1.49
C GLU A 261 -21.23 9.74 2.79
N SER A 262 -20.57 9.53 3.93
CA SER A 262 -21.14 9.82 5.25
C SER A 262 -21.39 11.32 5.47
N ALA A 263 -20.59 12.20 4.87
CA ALA A 263 -20.74 13.65 4.93
C ALA A 263 -21.85 14.17 4.00
N GLY A 264 -22.19 13.44 2.94
CA GLY A 264 -23.10 13.87 1.88
C GLY A 264 -22.47 14.83 0.87
N PHE A 265 -21.14 14.94 0.84
CA PHE A 265 -20.40 15.72 -0.15
C PHE A 265 -18.94 15.25 -0.23
N LYS A 266 -18.28 15.57 -1.35
CA LYS A 266 -16.87 15.20 -1.56
C LYS A 266 -15.96 15.91 -0.54
N ILE A 267 -15.27 15.13 0.27
CA ILE A 267 -14.25 15.64 1.19
C ILE A 267 -12.94 15.86 0.42
N PRO A 268 -12.39 17.09 0.44
CA PRO A 268 -11.10 17.35 -0.17
C PRO A 268 -9.95 16.82 0.68
N LYS A 269 -8.87 16.39 0.00
CA LYS A 269 -7.59 15.99 0.60
C LYS A 269 -6.71 17.22 0.92
N GLY A 270 -5.69 17.03 1.74
CA GLY A 270 -4.70 18.02 2.14
C GLY A 270 -5.12 18.85 3.36
N ALA A 271 -4.55 20.06 3.47
CA ALA A 271 -4.78 21.00 4.58
C ALA A 271 -4.92 22.47 4.11
N GLY A 272 -5.28 22.70 2.84
CA GLY A 272 -5.48 24.04 2.27
C GLY A 272 -6.87 24.63 2.56
N ALA A 273 -7.15 25.85 2.07
CA ALA A 273 -8.40 26.56 2.35
C ALA A 273 -9.68 25.78 1.99
N GLN A 274 -9.61 24.91 0.98
CA GLN A 274 -10.72 24.04 0.60
C GLN A 274 -11.18 23.10 1.73
N VAL A 275 -10.26 22.65 2.60
CA VAL A 275 -10.63 21.80 3.73
C VAL A 275 -11.29 22.59 4.86
N ASP A 276 -10.92 23.87 5.04
CA ASP A 276 -11.56 24.77 6.00
C ASP A 276 -13.04 24.97 5.63
N VAL A 277 -13.30 25.23 4.35
CA VAL A 277 -14.66 25.39 3.81
C VAL A 277 -15.46 24.09 3.93
N ALA A 278 -14.84 22.94 3.62
CA ALA A 278 -15.47 21.64 3.75
C ALA A 278 -15.84 21.31 5.21
N ALA A 279 -14.94 21.61 6.17
CA ALA A 279 -15.21 21.41 7.59
C ALA A 279 -16.27 22.37 8.11
N ALA A 280 -16.27 23.64 7.68
CA ALA A 280 -17.33 24.59 8.03
C ALA A 280 -18.69 24.08 7.52
N LYS A 281 -18.75 23.57 6.28
CA LYS A 281 -19.96 22.93 5.73
C LYS A 281 -20.39 21.73 6.57
N LEU A 282 -19.46 20.87 6.98
CA LEU A 282 -19.74 19.71 7.83
C LEU A 282 -20.33 20.11 9.19
N ILE A 283 -19.74 21.13 9.84
CA ILE A 283 -20.23 21.66 11.12
C ILE A 283 -21.65 22.20 10.97
N MET A 284 -21.93 22.95 9.88
CA MET A 284 -23.26 23.50 9.64
C MET A 284 -24.31 22.43 9.37
N SER A 285 -23.96 21.33 8.68
CA SER A 285 -24.92 20.30 8.30
C SER A 285 -25.11 19.20 9.35
N LYS A 286 -24.08 18.88 10.14
CA LYS A 286 -24.08 17.73 11.06
C LYS A 286 -23.73 18.08 12.51
N GLY A 287 -23.45 19.36 12.79
CA GLY A 287 -23.01 19.81 14.11
C GLY A 287 -21.50 19.67 14.31
N ARG A 288 -20.98 20.40 15.31
CA ARG A 288 -19.54 20.44 15.62
C ARG A 288 -19.04 19.11 16.18
N ASP A 289 -19.87 18.41 16.94
CA ASP A 289 -19.48 17.23 17.71
C ASP A 289 -19.09 16.03 16.83
N ILE A 290 -19.38 16.09 15.53
CA ILE A 290 -18.99 15.06 14.57
C ILE A 290 -17.51 15.16 14.15
N LEU A 291 -16.89 16.34 14.25
CA LEU A 291 -15.52 16.58 13.77
C LEU A 291 -14.48 15.54 14.24
N PRO A 292 -14.47 15.06 15.50
CA PRO A 292 -13.49 14.08 15.96
C PRO A 292 -13.47 12.77 15.14
N SER A 293 -14.57 12.43 14.45
CA SER A 293 -14.66 11.25 13.57
C SER A 293 -14.22 11.49 12.12
N TYR A 294 -14.00 12.75 11.73
CA TYR A 294 -13.65 13.14 10.36
C TYR A 294 -12.26 13.74 10.23
N VAL A 295 -11.81 14.48 11.25
CA VAL A 295 -10.62 15.34 11.14
C VAL A 295 -9.60 15.08 12.23
N LYS A 296 -8.37 15.53 11.99
CA LYS A 296 -7.32 15.63 13.01
C LYS A 296 -7.45 16.99 13.72
N LEU A 297 -8.07 17.00 14.90
CA LEU A 297 -8.56 18.23 15.54
C LEU A 297 -7.49 19.30 15.82
N HIS A 298 -6.29 18.89 16.20
CA HIS A 298 -5.18 19.82 16.50
C HIS A 298 -4.65 20.63 15.29
N PHE A 299 -5.12 20.37 14.07
CA PHE A 299 -4.73 21.17 12.91
C PHE A 299 -5.39 22.55 12.98
N ALA A 300 -4.66 23.59 12.57
CA ALA A 300 -5.17 24.97 12.52
C ALA A 300 -6.45 25.13 11.67
N ASN A 301 -6.69 24.19 10.75
CA ASN A 301 -7.91 24.12 9.92
C ASN A 301 -9.20 24.02 10.77
N THR A 302 -9.14 23.41 11.96
CA THR A 302 -10.30 23.32 12.86
C THR A 302 -10.78 24.71 13.29
N ASP A 303 -9.86 25.56 13.75
CA ASP A 303 -10.20 26.91 14.22
C ASP A 303 -10.68 27.79 13.06
N LYS A 304 -10.04 27.67 11.89
CA LYS A 304 -10.46 28.36 10.66
C LYS A 304 -11.87 27.97 10.24
N ALA A 305 -12.21 26.68 10.29
CA ALA A 305 -13.54 26.19 9.98
C ALA A 305 -14.59 26.75 10.95
N ILE A 306 -14.29 26.78 12.26
CA ILE A 306 -15.19 27.36 13.27
C ILE A 306 -15.40 28.86 13.03
N ALA A 307 -14.33 29.61 12.72
CA ALA A 307 -14.43 31.04 12.40
C ALA A 307 -15.33 31.28 11.17
N LEU A 308 -15.23 30.45 10.13
CA LEU A 308 -16.11 30.52 8.96
C LEU A 308 -17.58 30.27 9.29
N VAL A 309 -17.87 29.34 10.21
CA VAL A 309 -19.25 29.08 10.67
C VAL A 309 -19.81 30.29 11.43
N ASN A 310 -19.02 30.85 12.35
CA ASN A 310 -19.45 32.01 13.14
C ASN A 310 -19.74 33.22 12.25
N LYS A 311 -18.89 33.48 11.24
CA LYS A 311 -19.09 34.58 10.29
C LYS A 311 -20.36 34.44 9.43
N LYS A 312 -20.86 33.22 9.20
CA LYS A 312 -22.09 32.98 8.43
C LYS A 312 -23.37 33.02 9.26
N ARG A 313 -23.25 32.92 10.58
CA ARG A 313 -24.37 32.97 11.52
C ARG A 313 -24.70 34.39 11.98
N ASN A 314 -23.70 35.28 11.91
CA ASN A 314 -23.86 36.73 12.03
C ASN A 314 -24.22 37.32 10.67
#